data_AF-A0A2V9FJP7-F1
#
_entry.id   AF-A0A2V9FJP7-F1
#
_cell.length_a   1.000
_cell.length_b   1.000
_cell.length_c   1.000
_cell.angle_alpha   90.00
_cell.angle_beta   90.00
_cell.angle_gamma   90.00
#
_symmetry.space_group_name_H-M   'P 1'
#
loop_
_entity.id
_entity.type
_entity.pdbx_description
1 polymer ?
#
loop_
_entity_poly.entity_id
_entity_poly.type
_entity_poly.pdbx_seq_one_letter_code
_entity_poly.pdbx_strand_id
1 'polypeptide(L)'
;MGLPFCILKLRGDGGPHVVEAAQTLGAAKARVTALAELWPGEYLIIHKKPNKSVILLESYYFESPKSKRRKGRWVVYKRTLKNTD
;
A
#
# COMPACT_ATOMS: atom_id res chain seq x y z
N MET A 1 -2.02 -17.81 11.21
CA MET A 1 -1.19 -16.65 11.60
C MET A 1 -0.74 -15.89 10.35
N GLY A 2 -1.67 -15.28 9.60
CA GLY A 2 -1.34 -14.56 8.37
C GLY A 2 -1.73 -13.10 8.54
N LEU A 3 -0.75 -12.19 8.56
CA LEU A 3 -1.00 -10.75 8.52
C LEU A 3 -1.73 -10.45 7.19
N PRO A 4 -2.99 -10.00 7.22
CA PRO A 4 -3.79 -9.90 6.02
C PRO A 4 -3.39 -8.72 5.14
N PHE A 5 -2.71 -7.70 5.68
CA PHE A 5 -2.30 -6.51 4.94
C PHE A 5 -0.78 -6.45 4.75
N CYS A 6 -0.32 -6.35 3.51
CA CYS A 6 1.09 -6.14 3.17
C CYS A 6 1.30 -4.72 2.64
N ILE A 7 2.29 -4.03 3.16
CA ILE A 7 2.73 -2.71 2.72
C ILE A 7 3.92 -2.91 1.77
N LEU A 8 3.81 -2.39 0.56
CA LEU A 8 4.87 -2.39 -0.44
C LEU A 8 5.24 -0.97 -0.81
N LYS A 9 6.51 -0.74 -1.15
CA LYS A 9 7.00 0.50 -1.73
C LYS A 9 7.33 0.26 -3.20
N LEU A 10 6.82 1.12 -4.08
CA LEU A 10 7.21 1.14 -5.48
C LEU A 10 8.50 1.96 -5.60
N ARG A 11 9.59 1.33 -6.04
CA ARG A 11 10.80 2.03 -6.47
C ARG A 11 10.74 2.26 -7.98
N GLY A 12 11.34 3.37 -8.43
CA GLY A 12 11.43 3.71 -9.86
C GLY A 12 12.13 2.66 -10.72
N ASP A 13 12.88 1.74 -10.10
CA ASP A 13 13.58 0.62 -10.76
C ASP A 13 12.68 -0.60 -11.08
N GLY A 14 11.36 -0.48 -10.91
CA GLY A 14 10.41 -1.40 -11.57
C GLY A 14 9.87 -2.57 -10.74
N GLY A 15 10.06 -2.60 -9.43
CA GLY A 15 9.53 -3.66 -8.55
C GLY A 15 8.89 -3.15 -7.26
N PRO A 16 7.71 -3.66 -6.85
CA PRO A 16 7.17 -3.41 -5.52
C PRO A 16 7.95 -4.20 -4.46
N HIS A 17 8.58 -3.50 -3.53
CA HIS A 17 9.30 -4.10 -2.40
C HIS A 17 8.40 -4.17 -1.17
N VAL A 18 8.23 -5.35 -0.58
CA VAL A 18 7.53 -5.49 0.70
C VAL A 18 8.35 -4.80 1.79
N VAL A 19 7.75 -3.80 2.44
CA VAL A 19 8.36 -3.07 3.56
C VAL A 19 7.94 -3.71 4.87
N GLU A 20 6.64 -3.92 5.06
CA GLU A 20 6.08 -4.36 6.33
C GLU A 20 4.72 -5.02 6.11
N ALA A 21 4.26 -5.81 7.08
CA ALA A 21 2.92 -6.37 7.09
C ALA A 21 2.19 -5.97 8.37
N ALA A 22 0.88 -5.74 8.25
CA ALA A 22 0.03 -5.25 9.33
C ALA A 22 -1.24 -6.10 9.47
N GLN A 23 -1.76 -6.12 10.70
CA GLN A 23 -2.94 -6.90 11.02
C GLN A 23 -4.24 -6.23 10.56
N THR A 24 -4.26 -4.89 10.53
CA THR A 24 -5.43 -4.09 10.19
C THR A 24 -5.10 -3.05 9.14
N LEU A 25 -6.10 -2.63 8.36
CA LEU A 25 -5.95 -1.58 7.37
C LEU A 25 -5.55 -0.24 8.02
N GLY A 26 -6.11 0.06 9.21
CA GLY A 26 -5.77 1.27 9.96
C GLY A 26 -4.29 1.30 10.37
N ALA A 27 -3.77 0.19 10.89
CA ALA A 27 -2.35 0.08 11.21
C ALA A 27 -1.48 0.22 9.95
N ALA A 28 -1.88 -0.40 8.84
CA ALA A 28 -1.16 -0.27 7.57
C ALA A 28 -1.10 1.18 7.07
N LYS A 29 -2.22 1.92 7.13
CA LYS A 29 -2.29 3.34 6.76
C LYS A 29 -1.41 4.22 7.64
N ALA A 30 -1.45 3.99 8.96
CA ALA A 30 -0.63 4.74 9.91
C ALA A 30 0.87 4.54 9.62
N ARG A 31 1.28 3.29 9.36
CA ARG A 31 2.66 2.98 8.99
C ARG A 31 3.07 3.61 7.66
N VAL A 32 2.24 3.53 6.62
CA VAL A 32 2.51 4.20 5.33
C VAL A 32 2.65 5.71 5.50
N THR A 33 1.81 6.34 6.31
CA THR A 33 1.90 7.79 6.57
C THR A 33 3.24 8.14 7.21
N ALA A 34 3.65 7.42 8.26
CA ALA A 34 4.93 7.62 8.91
C ALA A 34 6.12 7.34 7.97
N LEU A 35 6.03 6.30 7.14
CA LEU A 35 7.03 5.96 6.14
C LEU A 35 7.14 7.01 5.04
N ALA A 36 6.03 7.62 4.64
CA ALA A 36 6.01 8.64 3.60
C ALA A 36 6.64 9.96 4.05
N GLU A 37 6.53 10.31 5.34
CA GLU A 37 7.21 11.46 5.93
C GLU A 37 8.73 11.29 5.92
N LEU A 38 9.22 10.10 6.27
CA LEU A 38 10.66 9.81 6.29
C LEU A 38 11.22 9.53 4.89
N TRP A 39 10.45 8.80 4.08
CA TRP A 39 10.84 8.27 2.78
C TRP A 39 9.72 8.51 1.76
N PRO A 40 9.70 9.69 1.11
CA PRO A 40 8.75 10.00 0.07
C PRO A 40 8.73 8.94 -1.04
N GLY A 41 7.58 8.81 -1.70
CA GLY A 41 7.37 7.86 -2.79
C GLY A 41 5.97 7.25 -2.80
N GLU A 42 5.82 6.24 -3.65
CA GLU A 42 4.59 5.48 -3.81
C GLU A 42 4.59 4.24 -2.91
N TYR A 43 3.51 4.09 -2.16
CA TYR A 43 3.27 2.94 -1.30
C TYR A 43 1.97 2.24 -1.72
N LEU A 44 1.93 0.92 -1.53
CA LEU A 44 0.82 0.04 -1.84
C LEU A 44 0.45 -0.77 -0.61
N ILE A 45 -0.82 -0.85 -0.24
CA ILE A 45 -1.32 -1.77 0.77
C ILE A 45 -2.14 -2.85 0.06
N ILE A 46 -1.73 -4.11 0.21
CA ILE A 46 -2.37 -5.29 -0.37
C ILE A 46 -3.06 -6.08 0.74
N HIS A 47 -4.38 -6.25 0.66
CA HIS A 47 -5.10 -7.18 1.52
C HIS A 47 -5.21 -8.55 0.86
N LYS A 48 -4.55 -9.58 1.41
CA LYS A 48 -4.70 -10.98 0.96
C LYS A 48 -5.78 -11.68 1.78
N LYS A 49 -6.96 -11.87 1.19
CA LYS A 49 -8.02 -12.71 1.80
C LYS A 49 -7.80 -14.18 1.42
N PRO A 50 -7.82 -15.11 2.40
CA PRO A 50 -7.51 -16.52 2.15
C PRO A 50 -8.55 -17.26 1.30
N ASN A 51 -9.83 -16.84 1.31
CA ASN A 51 -10.92 -17.62 0.71
C ASN A 51 -11.62 -16.99 -0.49
N LYS A 52 -11.31 -15.73 -0.81
CA LYS A 52 -11.88 -15.02 -1.96
C LYS A 52 -10.81 -14.05 -2.39
N SER A 53 -10.30 -14.27 -3.58
CA SER A 53 -9.23 -13.57 -4.27
C SER A 53 -9.58 -12.08 -4.51
N VAL A 54 -9.78 -11.34 -3.42
CA VAL A 54 -10.02 -9.91 -3.37
C VAL A 54 -8.73 -9.29 -2.86
N ILE A 55 -8.00 -8.67 -3.76
CA ILE A 55 -6.88 -7.80 -3.41
C ILE A 55 -7.43 -6.38 -3.34
N LEU A 56 -7.62 -5.90 -2.11
CA LEU A 56 -7.73 -4.46 -1.90
C LEU A 56 -6.33 -3.89 -2.04
N LEU A 57 -6.12 -3.04 -3.03
CA LEU A 57 -4.87 -2.38 -3.32
C LEU A 57 -5.08 -0.88 -3.07
N GLU A 58 -4.64 -0.39 -1.92
CA GLU A 58 -4.64 1.05 -1.69
C GLU A 58 -3.27 1.60 -2.07
N SER A 59 -3.21 2.53 -3.03
CA SER A 59 -2.00 3.29 -3.32
C SER A 59 -2.01 4.60 -2.55
N TYR A 60 -0.85 4.96 -2.00
CA TYR A 60 -0.60 6.25 -1.39
C TYR A 60 0.59 6.87 -2.08
N TYR A 61 0.37 8.05 -2.65
CA TYR A 61 1.41 8.83 -3.30
C TYR A 61 1.77 10.04 -2.45
N PHE A 62 3.05 10.15 -2.08
CA PHE A 62 3.59 11.30 -1.38
C PHE A 62 4.65 11.98 -2.25
N GLU A 63 4.31 13.15 -2.80
CA GLU A 63 5.27 14.02 -3.47
C GLU A 63 6.20 14.67 -2.45
N SER A 64 7.49 14.66 -2.74
CA SER A 64 8.52 15.31 -1.93
C SER A 64 8.15 16.77 -1.60
N PRO A 65 8.45 17.27 -0.38
CA PRO A 65 8.02 18.59 0.11
C PRO A 65 8.51 19.81 -0.69
N LYS A 66 9.28 19.63 -1.77
CA LYS A 66 9.69 20.72 -2.66
C LYS A 66 8.55 21.30 -3.50
N SER A 67 7.40 20.62 -3.61
CA SER A 67 6.19 21.19 -4.21
C SER A 67 5.24 21.68 -3.11
N LYS A 68 5.00 23.00 -3.05
CA LYS A 68 4.06 23.60 -2.10
C LYS A 68 2.67 22.99 -2.33
N ARG A 69 2.17 22.23 -1.33
CA ARG A 69 0.80 21.71 -1.19
C ARG A 69 0.39 20.57 -2.13
N ARG A 70 0.75 19.32 -1.77
CA ARG A 70 -0.14 18.17 -2.00
C ARG A 70 -0.05 17.19 -0.82
N LYS A 71 -1.10 17.15 0.01
CA LYS A 71 -1.28 16.06 0.98
C LYS A 71 -1.36 14.75 0.19
N GLY A 72 -0.64 13.73 0.62
CA GLY A 72 -0.64 12.45 -0.08
C GLY A 72 -2.06 11.92 -0.26
N ARG A 73 -2.35 11.40 -1.45
CA ARG A 73 -3.69 10.96 -1.83
C ARG A 73 -3.76 9.44 -1.73
N TRP A 74 -4.75 8.95 -0.97
CA TRP A 74 -5.13 7.54 -1.00
C TRP A 74 -5.99 7.28 -2.23
N VAL A 75 -5.58 6.29 -3.04
CA VAL A 75 -6.39 5.75 -4.13
C VAL A 75 -6.69 4.29 -3.81
N VAL A 76 -7.96 3.95 -3.72
CA VAL A 76 -8.40 2.60 -3.38
C VAL A 76 -8.76 1.86 -4.67
N TYR A 77 -7.98 0.86 -5.02
CA TYR A 77 -8.30 -0.08 -6.08
C TYR A 77 -8.84 -1.35 -5.45
N LYS A 78 -10.05 -1.75 -5.85
CA LYS A 78 -10.61 -3.05 -5.46
C LYS A 78 -10.51 -3.97 -6.67
N ARG A 79 -9.51 -4.86 -6.67
CA ARG A 79 -9.37 -5.87 -7.73
C ARG A 79 -9.74 -7.23 -7.18
N THR A 80 -10.78 -7.81 -7.74
CA THR A 80 -11.09 -9.23 -7.54
C THR A 80 -10.31 -10.00 -8.58
N LEU A 81 -9.26 -10.70 -8.18
CA LEU A 81 -8.71 -11.77 -9.02
C LEU A 81 -9.77 -12.88 -8.98
N LYS A 82 -10.26 -13.36 -10.13
CA LYS A 82 -10.91 -14.67 -10.14
C LYS A 82 -9.76 -15.67 -10.15
N ASN A 83 -9.68 -16.57 -9.16
CA ASN A 83 -8.90 -17.78 -9.38
C ASN A 83 -9.56 -18.47 -10.58
N THR A 84 -8.86 -18.50 -11.71
CA THR A 84 -9.18 -19.48 -12.73
C THR A 84 -8.67 -20.81 -12.18
N ASP A 85 -9.57 -21.79 -12.21
CA ASP A 85 -9.46 -23.17 -11.71
C ASP A 85 -8.11 -23.85 -12.00
#